data_AF-A0AAV8WX94-F1
#
_entry.id   AF-A0AAV8WX94-F1
#
_cell.length_a   1.000
_cell.length_b   1.000
_cell.length_c   1.000
_cell.angle_alpha   90.00
_cell.angle_beta   90.00
_cell.angle_gamma   90.00
#
_symmetry.space_group_name_H-M   'P 1'
#
loop_
_entity.id
_entity.type
_entity.pdbx_description
1 polymer ?
#
loop_
_entity_poly.entity_id
_entity_poly.type
_entity_poly.pdbx_seq_one_letter_code
_entity_poly.pdbx_strand_id
1 'polypeptide(L)'
;MQEGTIFEELHISNMCTDESDIYFARVIGRIEEIIMDENFIKLQDKFMEEHWREFDEEEENKLAYMEIFKKYIAVIEKFIEEHLVKSIDDFDMRIFERELELV
;
A
#
# COMPACT_ATOMS: atom_id res chain seq x y z
N MET A 1 -32.90 5.67 -3.68
CA MET A 1 -31.71 4.89 -3.31
C MET A 1 -30.53 5.64 -3.89
N GLN A 2 -29.91 6.51 -3.09
CA GLN A 2 -28.69 7.19 -3.48
C GLN A 2 -27.56 6.23 -3.12
N GLU A 3 -27.04 5.52 -4.11
CA GLU A 3 -25.69 4.97 -4.02
C GLU A 3 -24.77 6.18 -4.10
N GLY A 4 -24.56 6.83 -2.94
CA GLY A 4 -23.44 7.74 -2.74
C GLY A 4 -22.20 6.89 -2.95
N THR A 5 -21.54 7.10 -4.08
CA THR A 5 -20.29 6.45 -4.42
C THR A 5 -19.30 6.74 -3.30
N ILE A 6 -18.84 5.69 -2.62
CA ILE A 6 -17.73 5.72 -1.65
C ILE A 6 -16.52 6.51 -2.21
N PHE A 7 -16.41 6.60 -3.55
CA PHE A 7 -15.46 7.42 -4.29
C PHE A 7 -15.51 8.94 -4.05
N GLU A 8 -16.65 9.53 -3.64
CA GLU A 8 -16.71 10.98 -3.35
C GLU A 8 -16.18 11.33 -1.94
N GLU A 9 -16.13 10.39 -1.01
CA GLU A 9 -15.64 10.62 0.36
C GLU A 9 -14.10 10.60 0.49
N LEU A 10 -13.39 10.19 -0.56
CA LEU A 10 -11.91 10.15 -0.61
C LEU A 10 -11.28 11.39 -1.25
N HIS A 11 -12.03 12.47 -1.45
CA HIS A 11 -11.45 13.73 -1.93
C HIS A 11 -10.72 14.46 -0.79
N ILE A 12 -9.54 13.96 -0.41
CA ILE A 12 -8.54 14.63 0.44
C ILE A 12 -8.23 16.06 -0.05
N SER A 13 -8.57 16.36 -1.30
CA SER A 13 -8.28 17.63 -1.97
C SER A 13 -9.05 18.86 -1.44
N ASN A 14 -10.13 18.72 -0.66
CA ASN A 14 -11.01 19.88 -0.47
C ASN A 14 -10.68 20.88 0.67
N MET A 15 -9.57 20.73 1.42
CA MET A 15 -9.16 21.74 2.44
C MET A 15 -7.63 21.87 2.66
N CYS A 16 -6.77 21.35 1.79
CA CYS A 16 -5.32 21.31 2.05
C CYS A 16 -4.56 22.47 1.35
N THR A 17 -3.97 23.37 2.14
CA THR A 17 -3.29 24.58 1.63
C THR A 17 -1.79 24.63 1.91
N ASP A 18 -1.27 23.75 2.76
CA ASP A 18 0.14 23.72 3.12
C ASP A 18 0.91 22.67 2.30
N GLU A 19 2.20 22.90 2.09
CA GLU A 19 3.05 22.11 1.20
C GLU A 19 3.15 20.63 1.60
N SER A 20 3.07 20.33 2.90
CA SER A 20 3.06 18.98 3.45
C SER A 20 1.84 18.17 2.98
N ASP A 21 0.66 18.79 3.01
CA ASP A 21 -0.58 18.13 2.62
C ASP A 21 -0.59 17.81 1.11
N ILE A 22 -0.05 18.72 0.29
CA ILE A 22 0.09 18.52 -1.16
C ILE A 22 1.07 17.36 -1.43
N TYR A 23 2.19 17.32 -0.71
CA TYR A 23 3.15 16.21 -0.80
C TYR A 23 2.49 14.88 -0.42
N PHE A 24 1.80 14.84 0.73
CA PHE A 24 1.12 13.65 1.22
C PHE A 24 0.06 13.15 0.23
N ALA A 25 -0.85 14.02 -0.23
CA ALA A 25 -1.89 13.68 -1.20
C ALA A 25 -1.30 13.16 -2.52
N ARG A 26 -0.19 13.74 -2.99
CA ARG A 26 0.53 13.28 -4.19
C ARG A 26 1.10 11.88 -4.00
N VAL A 27 1.72 11.59 -2.84
CA VAL A 27 2.24 10.25 -2.54
C VAL A 27 1.11 9.23 -2.45
N ILE A 28 0.02 9.54 -1.76
CA ILE A 28 -1.16 8.66 -1.66
C ILE A 28 -1.74 8.35 -3.04
N GLY A 29 -1.93 9.36 -3.90
CA GLY A 29 -2.42 9.15 -5.26
C GLY A 29 -1.53 8.22 -6.08
N ARG A 30 -0.19 8.29 -5.89
CA ARG A 30 0.73 7.32 -6.52
C ARG A 30 0.59 5.92 -5.96
N ILE A 31 0.39 5.77 -4.65
CA ILE A 31 0.16 4.45 -4.03
C ILE A 31 -1.13 3.83 -4.57
N GLU A 32 -2.21 4.62 -4.72
CA GLU A 32 -3.46 4.14 -5.32
C GLU A 32 -3.25 3.62 -6.74
N GLU A 33 -2.52 4.36 -7.59
CA GLU A 33 -2.15 3.92 -8.93
C GLU A 33 -1.34 2.60 -8.91
N ILE A 34 -0.37 2.49 -8.00
CA ILE A 34 0.47 1.28 -7.84
C ILE A 34 -0.38 0.07 -7.46
N ILE A 35 -1.33 0.22 -6.53
CA ILE A 35 -2.17 -0.89 -6.04
C ILE A 35 -3.15 -1.37 -7.11
N MET A 36 -3.63 -0.47 -7.97
CA MET A 36 -4.50 -0.82 -9.10
C MET A 36 -3.74 -1.41 -10.30
N ASP A 37 -2.41 -1.35 -10.31
CA ASP A 37 -1.59 -1.85 -11.41
C ASP A 37 -1.59 -3.38 -11.48
N GLU A 38 -1.71 -3.94 -12.69
CA GLU A 38 -1.72 -5.40 -12.88
C GLU A 38 -0.44 -6.07 -12.38
N ASN A 39 0.70 -5.39 -12.36
CA ASN A 39 1.96 -5.95 -11.88
C ASN A 39 1.94 -6.14 -10.37
N PHE A 40 1.21 -5.29 -9.64
CA PHE A 40 0.99 -5.48 -8.21
C PHE A 40 0.13 -6.71 -7.95
N ILE A 41 -0.93 -6.91 -8.73
CA ILE A 41 -1.77 -8.13 -8.66
C ILE A 41 -0.92 -9.37 -8.96
N LYS A 42 -0.12 -9.35 -10.04
CA LYS A 42 0.79 -10.46 -10.40
C LYS A 42 1.82 -10.76 -9.31
N LEU A 43 2.29 -9.74 -8.59
CA LEU A 43 3.19 -9.92 -7.45
C LEU A 43 2.49 -10.64 -6.30
N GLN A 44 1.27 -10.21 -5.94
CA GLN A 44 0.48 -10.85 -4.90
C GLN A 44 0.13 -12.30 -5.26
N ASP A 45 -0.34 -12.55 -6.49
CA ASP A 45 -0.68 -13.89 -6.98
C ASP A 45 0.53 -14.82 -6.90
N LYS A 46 1.70 -14.34 -7.36
CA LYS A 46 2.94 -15.12 -7.26
C LYS A 46 3.29 -15.46 -5.81
N PHE A 47 3.16 -14.49 -4.91
CA PHE A 47 3.43 -14.72 -3.50
C PHE A 47 2.45 -15.74 -2.90
N MET A 48 1.17 -15.66 -3.24
CA MET A 48 0.14 -16.60 -2.80
C MET A 48 0.41 -18.02 -3.32
N GLU A 49 0.74 -18.17 -4.60
CA GLU A 49 1.09 -19.48 -5.20
C GLU A 49 2.28 -20.15 -4.50
N GLU A 50 3.25 -19.36 -4.00
CA GLU A 50 4.40 -19.87 -3.24
C GLU A 50 4.03 -20.36 -1.83
N HIS A 51 2.95 -19.85 -1.22
CA HIS A 51 2.70 -19.98 0.23
C HIS A 51 1.33 -20.55 0.62
N TRP A 52 0.37 -20.65 -0.30
CA TRP A 52 -1.01 -21.04 0.03
C TRP A 52 -1.13 -22.39 0.75
N ARG A 53 -0.22 -23.34 0.47
CA ARG A 53 -0.23 -24.67 1.10
C ARG A 53 0.03 -24.65 2.60
N GLU A 54 0.66 -23.59 3.10
CA GLU A 54 0.89 -23.44 4.52
C GLU A 54 -0.40 -23.04 5.25
N PHE A 55 -1.40 -22.49 4.56
CA PHE A 55 -2.67 -22.07 5.14
C PHE A 55 -3.72 -23.16 5.00
N ASP A 56 -4.13 -23.77 6.11
CA ASP A 56 -5.26 -24.71 6.16
C ASP A 56 -6.19 -24.41 7.34
N GLU A 57 -7.36 -25.05 7.34
CA GLU A 57 -8.38 -24.90 8.37
C GLU A 57 -8.11 -25.77 9.61
N GLU A 58 -7.04 -26.59 9.59
CA GLU A 58 -6.75 -27.54 10.66
C GLU A 58 -5.92 -26.92 11.79
N GLU A 59 -4.97 -26.03 11.46
CA GLU A 59 -4.13 -25.35 12.45
C GLU A 59 -4.09 -23.83 12.28
N GLU A 60 -4.73 -23.13 13.23
CA GLU A 60 -4.88 -21.67 13.25
C GLU A 60 -3.55 -20.93 13.52
N ASN A 61 -2.61 -21.53 14.25
CA ASN A 61 -1.42 -20.84 14.77
C ASN A 61 -0.11 -21.51 14.36
N LYS A 62 0.09 -21.71 13.06
CA LYS A 62 1.33 -22.28 12.55
C LYS A 62 2.50 -21.30 12.75
N LEU A 63 3.62 -21.83 13.22
CA LEU A 63 4.87 -21.05 13.38
C LEU A 63 5.33 -20.41 12.06
N ALA A 64 5.02 -21.05 10.92
CA ALA A 64 5.36 -20.56 9.59
C ALA A 64 4.63 -19.24 9.23
N TYR A 65 3.45 -18.97 9.79
CA TYR A 65 2.67 -17.77 9.44
C TYR A 65 3.41 -16.48 9.72
N MET A 66 4.15 -16.41 10.82
CA MET A 66 4.92 -15.21 11.17
C MET A 66 6.02 -14.92 10.15
N GLU A 67 6.70 -15.96 9.67
CA GLU A 67 7.77 -15.81 8.68
C GLU A 67 7.22 -15.47 7.29
N ILE A 68 6.08 -16.09 6.91
CA ILE A 68 5.37 -15.76 5.68
C ILE A 68 4.88 -14.31 5.71
N PHE A 69 4.29 -13.87 6.83
CA PHE A 69 3.80 -12.51 7.00
C PHE A 69 4.92 -11.47 6.89
N LYS A 70 6.06 -11.68 7.57
CA LYS A 70 7.23 -10.80 7.44
C LYS A 70 7.75 -10.74 6.00
N LYS A 71 7.79 -11.90 5.31
CA LYS A 71 8.21 -11.96 3.90
C LYS A 71 7.22 -11.19 3.01
N TYR A 72 5.92 -11.32 3.25
CA TYR A 72 4.88 -10.61 2.50
C TYR A 72 5.05 -9.10 2.64
N ILE A 73 5.15 -8.59 3.87
CA ILE A 73 5.37 -7.17 4.15
C ILE A 73 6.60 -6.67 3.39
N ALA A 74 7.76 -7.34 3.55
CA ALA A 74 8.99 -6.92 2.92
C ALA A 74 8.91 -6.89 1.38
N VAL A 75 8.16 -7.80 0.77
CA VAL A 75 7.94 -7.84 -0.68
C VAL A 75 7.07 -6.68 -1.14
N ILE A 76 5.97 -6.42 -0.43
CA ILE A 76 5.01 -5.36 -0.77
C ILE A 76 5.60 -3.97 -0.54
N GLU A 77 6.20 -3.73 0.63
CA GLU A 77 6.84 -2.46 0.97
C GLU A 77 7.93 -2.10 -0.04
N LYS A 78 8.80 -3.06 -0.36
CA LYS A 78 9.86 -2.86 -1.36
C LYS A 78 9.29 -2.52 -2.74
N PHE A 79 8.22 -3.19 -3.16
CA PHE A 79 7.60 -2.92 -4.45
C PHE A 79 7.04 -1.49 -4.51
N ILE A 80 6.34 -1.06 -3.46
CA ILE A 80 5.75 0.28 -3.37
C ILE A 80 6.87 1.33 -3.31
N GLU A 81 7.86 1.18 -2.44
CA GLU A 81 9.00 2.10 -2.31
C GLU A 81 9.73 2.27 -3.64
N GLU A 82 10.05 1.18 -4.34
CA GLU A 82 10.73 1.24 -5.64
C GLU A 82 9.92 1.98 -6.70
N HIS A 83 8.59 1.92 -6.66
CA HIS A 83 7.73 2.65 -7.59
C HIS A 83 7.59 4.13 -7.21
N LEU A 84 7.52 4.45 -5.91
CA LEU A 84 7.46 5.82 -5.42
C LEU A 84 8.75 6.58 -5.75
N VAL A 85 9.92 6.00 -5.43
CA VAL A 85 11.23 6.59 -5.75
C VAL A 85 11.41 6.83 -7.26
N LYS A 86 10.82 5.98 -8.12
CA LYS A 86 10.90 6.15 -9.58
C LYS A 86 9.91 7.17 -10.15
N SER A 87 8.83 7.47 -9.44
CA SER A 87 7.71 8.27 -9.96
C SER A 87 7.61 9.67 -9.35
N ILE A 88 8.31 9.92 -8.24
CA ILE A 88 8.34 11.20 -7.53
C ILE A 88 9.82 11.56 -7.26
N ASP A 89 10.33 12.58 -7.96
CA ASP A 89 11.75 12.95 -7.93
C ASP A 89 12.28 13.33 -6.53
N ASP A 90 11.42 13.90 -5.69
CA ASP A 90 11.70 14.38 -4.33
C ASP A 90 11.15 13.46 -3.24
N PHE A 91 10.86 12.20 -3.56
CA PHE A 91 10.34 11.25 -2.57
C PHE A 91 11.37 10.92 -1.49
N ASP A 92 10.93 11.08 -0.23
CA ASP A 92 11.67 10.63 0.95
C ASP A 92 10.73 9.81 1.84
N MET A 93 11.06 8.53 2.03
CA MET A 93 10.29 7.61 2.85
C MET A 93 10.15 8.11 4.29
N ARG A 94 11.18 8.73 4.86
CA ARG A 94 11.15 9.23 6.25
C ARG A 94 10.26 10.44 6.42
N ILE A 95 10.15 11.26 5.37
CA ILE A 95 9.19 12.37 5.34
C ILE A 95 7.80 11.78 5.29
N PHE A 96 7.55 10.84 4.37
CA PHE A 96 6.24 10.20 4.23
C PHE A 96 5.77 9.47 5.49
N GLU A 97 6.64 8.68 6.14
CA GLU A 97 6.34 8.02 7.43
C GLU A 97 5.92 9.02 8.52
N ARG A 98 6.60 10.17 8.58
CA ARG A 98 6.24 11.23 9.54
C ARG A 98 4.88 11.83 9.23
N GLU A 99 4.59 12.10 7.97
CA GLU A 99 3.28 12.62 7.56
C GLU A 99 2.16 11.62 7.88
N LEU A 100 2.41 10.30 7.74
CA LEU A 100 1.46 9.25 8.13
C LEU A 100 1.13 9.23 9.63
N GLU A 101 2.09 9.54 10.51
CA GLU A 101 1.87 9.61 11.96
C GLU A 101 1.04 10.83 12.40
N LEU A 102 0.87 11.82 11.51
CA LEU A 102 0.14 13.06 11.77
C LEU A 102 -1.35 12.99 11.40
N VAL A 103 -1.77 11.94 10.67
CA VAL A 103 -3.16 11.66 10.26
C VAL A 103 -3.86 10.79 11.31
#